data_AF-A0A9N9EJE0-F1
#
_entry.id   AF-A0A9N9EJE0-F1
#
_cell.length_a   1.000
_cell.length_b   1.000
_cell.length_c   1.000
_cell.angle_alpha   90.00
_cell.angle_beta   90.00
_cell.angle_gamma   90.00
#
_symmetry.space_group_name_H-M   'P 1'
#
loop_
_entity.id
_entity.type
_entity.pdbx_description
1 polymer ?
#
loop_
_entity_poly.entity_id
_entity_poly.type
_entity_poly.pdbx_seq_one_letter_code
_entity_poly.pdbx_strand_id
1 'polypeptide(L)'
;MENVRKYQDVKIISLNGDDDEKKFRKKIRKPSFKYARQFSDTLIGAHMGKADVILNKPIIVGASVLGLSKLHMYRFWYDYVKDKYGNNAKLGYMDTDS
;
A
#
# COMPACT_ATOMS: atom_id res chain seq x y z
N MET A 1 2.80 -2.26 6.14
CA MET A 1 3.31 -2.11 4.75
C MET A 1 2.59 -0.96 4.07
N GLU A 2 3.33 -0.08 3.43
CA GLU A 2 2.78 1.10 2.77
C GLU A 2 1.99 0.75 1.50
N ASN A 3 0.75 1.26 1.37
CA ASN A 3 -0.09 1.02 0.19
C ASN A 3 -0.12 2.25 -0.72
N VAL A 4 0.71 2.22 -1.77
CA VAL A 4 0.84 3.30 -2.77
C VAL A 4 -0.44 3.58 -3.56
N ARG A 5 -1.42 2.66 -3.61
CA ARG A 5 -2.71 2.90 -4.27
C ARG A 5 -3.60 3.91 -3.53
N LYS A 6 -3.34 4.11 -2.23
CA LYS A 6 -4.07 5.09 -1.41
C LYS A 6 -3.60 6.52 -1.64
N TYR A 7 -2.45 6.71 -2.31
CA TYR A 7 -1.93 8.03 -2.59
C TYR A 7 -2.86 8.85 -3.49
N GLN A 8 -2.80 10.15 -3.30
CA GLN A 8 -3.58 11.12 -4.05
C GLN A 8 -2.67 12.25 -4.52
N ASP A 9 -2.94 12.76 -5.72
CA ASP A 9 -2.35 14.00 -6.18
C ASP A 9 -3.22 15.16 -5.72
N VAL A 10 -2.68 15.99 -4.83
CA VAL A 10 -3.36 17.21 -4.39
C VAL A 10 -2.84 18.36 -5.24
N LYS A 11 -3.74 19.07 -5.93
CA LYS A 11 -3.41 20.28 -6.68
C LYS A 11 -3.99 21.48 -5.94
N ILE A 12 -3.09 22.30 -5.40
CA ILE A 12 -3.43 23.54 -4.72
C ILE A 12 -3.57 24.64 -5.78
N ILE A 13 -4.68 25.38 -5.72
CA ILE A 13 -5.06 26.40 -6.69
C ILE A 13 -5.52 27.64 -5.93
N SER A 14 -4.94 28.79 -6.26
CA SER A 14 -5.45 30.09 -5.82
C SER A 14 -6.76 30.42 -6.54
N LEU A 15 -7.66 31.17 -5.92
CA LEU A 15 -8.93 31.64 -6.47
C LEU A 15 -8.97 33.17 -6.43
N ASN A 16 -8.00 33.82 -7.07
CA ASN A 16 -7.87 35.28 -7.07
C ASN A 16 -8.51 35.97 -8.29
N GLY A 17 -9.10 35.19 -9.21
CA GLY A 17 -9.76 35.70 -10.41
C GLY A 17 -10.25 34.61 -11.36
N ASP A 18 -10.82 35.02 -12.49
CA ASP A 18 -11.53 34.14 -13.42
C ASP A 18 -10.66 33.04 -14.04
N ASP A 19 -9.39 33.34 -14.34
CA ASP A 19 -8.48 32.36 -14.95
C ASP A 19 -8.10 31.23 -14.00
N ASP A 20 -8.08 31.53 -12.71
CA ASP A 20 -7.85 30.59 -11.63
C ASP A 20 -9.06 29.68 -11.41
N GLU A 21 -10.28 30.23 -11.49
CA GLU A 21 -11.50 29.43 -11.49
C GLU A 21 -11.57 28.49 -12.69
N LYS A 22 -11.18 28.95 -13.89
CA LYS A 22 -11.09 28.11 -15.09
C LYS A 22 -10.11 26.95 -14.89
N LYS A 23 -8.94 27.19 -14.27
CA LYS A 23 -7.96 26.12 -13.95
C LYS A 23 -8.57 25.09 -12.99
N PHE A 24 -9.29 25.54 -11.96
CA PHE A 24 -9.97 24.66 -11.01
C PHE A 24 -11.06 23.83 -11.69
N ARG A 25 -11.94 24.45 -12.48
CA ARG A 25 -12.97 23.76 -13.28
C ARG A 25 -12.37 22.71 -14.21
N LYS A 26 -11.21 22.99 -14.83
CA LYS A 26 -10.48 22.02 -15.67
C LYS A 26 -10.02 20.79 -14.86
N LYS A 27 -9.71 20.93 -13.57
CA LYS A 27 -9.38 19.78 -12.69
C LYS A 27 -10.62 18.98 -12.33
N ILE A 28 -11.73 19.63 -11.98
CA ILE A 28 -13.00 18.95 -11.64
C ILE A 28 -13.47 18.06 -12.79
N ARG A 29 -13.33 18.53 -14.04
CA ARG A 29 -13.77 17.78 -15.23
C ARG A 29 -12.93 16.54 -15.53
N LYS A 30 -11.81 16.32 -14.84
CA LYS A 30 -11.00 15.11 -15.06
C LYS A 30 -11.63 13.91 -14.35
N PRO A 31 -11.64 12.72 -14.96
CA PRO A 31 -12.15 11.49 -14.32
C PRO A 31 -11.42 11.12 -13.02
N SER A 32 -10.16 11.56 -12.88
CA SER A 32 -9.38 11.35 -11.67
C SER A 32 -9.74 12.30 -10.53
N PHE A 33 -10.62 13.28 -10.72
CA PHE A 33 -11.07 14.14 -9.63
C PHE A 33 -11.86 13.32 -8.60
N LYS A 34 -11.58 13.52 -7.31
CA LYS A 34 -12.31 12.87 -6.21
C LYS A 34 -13.16 13.86 -5.44
N TYR A 35 -12.53 14.90 -4.91
CA TYR A 35 -13.19 15.95 -4.15
C TYR A 35 -12.31 17.20 -4.11
N ALA A 36 -12.90 18.31 -3.68
CA ALA A 36 -12.17 19.53 -3.40
C ALA A 36 -12.27 19.87 -1.92
N ARG A 37 -11.22 20.49 -1.37
CA ARG A 37 -11.18 20.98 0.00
C ARG A 37 -10.69 22.41 0.01
N GLN A 38 -11.50 23.32 0.53
CA GLN A 38 -11.10 24.70 0.73
C GLN A 38 -10.16 24.80 1.93
N PHE A 39 -9.07 25.54 1.78
CA PHE A 39 -8.10 25.80 2.85
C PHE A 39 -8.21 27.24 3.37
N SER A 40 -8.55 28.19 2.50
CA SER A 40 -8.85 29.58 2.83
C SER A 40 -9.79 30.18 1.78
N ASP A 41 -10.20 31.43 1.96
CA ASP A 41 -11.09 32.14 1.03
C ASP A 41 -10.54 32.18 -0.41
N THR A 42 -9.22 32.20 -0.55
CA THR A 42 -8.53 32.28 -1.84
C THR A 42 -7.79 31.00 -2.22
N LEU A 43 -7.88 29.92 -1.44
CA LEU A 43 -7.08 28.71 -1.67
C LEU A 43 -7.91 27.43 -1.58
N ILE A 44 -7.88 26.64 -2.65
CA ILE A 44 -8.58 25.36 -2.73
C ILE A 44 -7.64 24.23 -3.18
N GLY A 45 -7.76 23.08 -2.52
CA GLY A 45 -7.11 21.84 -2.91
C GLY A 45 -8.06 20.96 -3.72
N ALA A 46 -7.71 20.68 -4.97
CA ALA A 46 -8.36 19.61 -5.75
C ALA A 46 -7.66 18.28 -5.49
N HIS A 47 -8.35 17.34 -4.87
CA HIS A 47 -7.84 16.00 -4.59
C HIS A 47 -8.12 15.08 -5.78
N MET A 48 -7.05 14.54 -6.34
CA MET A 48 -7.07 13.71 -7.54
C MET A 48 -6.59 12.29 -7.22
N GLY A 49 -7.25 11.29 -7.77
CA GLY A 49 -6.70 9.94 -7.88
C GLY A 49 -5.50 9.89 -8.82
N LYS A 50 -4.62 8.92 -8.57
CA LYS A 50 -3.56 8.55 -9.50
C LYS A 50 -4.18 7.79 -10.68
N ALA A 51 -3.86 8.21 -11.91
CA ALA A 51 -4.27 7.47 -13.11
C ALA A 51 -3.50 6.16 -13.22
N ASP A 52 -2.19 6.21 -12.94
CA ASP A 52 -1.31 5.06 -12.92
C ASP A 52 -0.57 4.99 -11.58
N VAL A 53 -0.34 3.76 -11.09
CA VAL A 53 0.34 3.50 -9.83
C VAL A 53 1.43 2.47 -10.06
N ILE A 54 2.68 2.86 -9.80
CA ILE A 54 3.81 1.94 -9.81
C ILE A 54 3.85 1.19 -8.47
N LEU A 55 3.75 -0.14 -8.51
CA LEU A 55 3.84 -0.99 -7.34
C LEU A 55 5.31 -1.25 -6.97
N ASN A 56 5.99 -0.22 -6.46
CA ASN A 56 7.41 -0.26 -6.09
C ASN A 56 7.68 -0.74 -4.66
N LYS A 57 6.64 -1.21 -3.95
CA LYS A 57 6.78 -1.76 -2.60
C LYS A 57 6.77 -3.29 -2.70
N PRO A 58 7.73 -4.00 -2.07
CA PRO A 58 7.83 -5.45 -2.16
C PRO A 58 6.78 -6.15 -1.26
N ILE A 59 5.52 -5.72 -1.33
CA ILE A 59 4.46 -6.22 -0.45
C ILE A 59 4.11 -7.66 -0.82
N ILE A 60 3.81 -7.87 -2.09
CA ILE A 60 3.42 -9.18 -2.62
C ILE A 60 4.63 -10.12 -2.53
N VAL A 61 5.80 -9.66 -3.00
CA VAL A 61 7.04 -10.44 -2.94
C VAL A 61 7.40 -10.80 -1.50
N GLY A 62 7.37 -9.84 -0.57
CA GLY A 62 7.66 -10.10 0.84
C GLY A 62 6.67 -11.08 1.48
N ALA A 63 5.37 -10.96 1.17
CA ALA A 63 4.36 -11.91 1.64
C ALA A 63 4.58 -13.32 1.07
N SER A 64 4.93 -13.44 -0.22
CA SER A 64 5.24 -14.71 -0.88
C SER A 64 6.48 -15.37 -0.28
N VAL A 65 7.59 -14.63 -0.14
CA VAL A 65 8.83 -15.14 0.46
C VAL A 65 8.58 -15.60 1.89
N LEU A 66 7.90 -14.79 2.71
CA LEU A 66 7.55 -15.15 4.08
C LEU A 66 6.69 -16.43 4.14
N GLY A 67 5.71 -16.56 3.25
CA GLY A 67 4.87 -17.75 3.15
C GLY A 67 5.67 -19.00 2.79
N LEU A 68 6.58 -18.89 1.83
CA LEU A 68 7.46 -19.99 1.42
C LEU A 68 8.45 -20.38 2.53
N SER A 69 9.05 -19.41 3.21
CA SER A 69 9.95 -19.68 4.35
C SER A 69 9.23 -20.42 5.47
N LYS A 70 8.01 -19.99 5.83
CA LYS A 70 7.18 -20.69 6.83
C LYS A 70 6.82 -22.11 6.38
N LEU A 71 6.43 -22.30 5.13
CA LEU A 71 6.15 -23.62 4.58
C LEU A 71 7.38 -24.53 4.68
N HIS A 72 8.56 -24.02 4.33
CA HIS A 72 9.80 -24.77 4.44
C HIS A 72 10.09 -25.21 5.88
N MET A 73 9.97 -24.30 6.84
CA MET A 73 10.14 -24.60 8.26
C MET A 73 9.13 -25.64 8.77
N TYR A 74 7.87 -25.53 8.38
CA TYR A 74 6.84 -26.50 8.77
C TYR A 74 7.08 -27.87 8.17
N ARG A 75 7.48 -27.96 6.90
CA ARG A 75 7.83 -29.24 6.28
C ARG A 75 9.01 -29.89 6.98
N PHE A 76 10.03 -29.13 7.36
CA PHE A 76 11.12 -29.69 8.15
C PHE A 76 10.65 -30.24 9.50
N TRP A 77 9.81 -29.50 10.23
CA TRP A 77 9.31 -29.96 11.53
C TRP A 77 8.39 -31.18 11.41
N TYR A 78 7.37 -31.12 10.57
CA TYR A 78 6.33 -32.14 10.49
C TYR A 78 6.73 -33.33 9.62
N ASP A 79 7.33 -33.08 8.45
CA ASP A 79 7.62 -34.14 7.48
C ASP A 79 8.95 -34.86 7.80
N TYR A 80 9.87 -34.22 8.53
CA TYR A 80 11.18 -34.82 8.86
C TYR A 80 11.40 -35.05 10.36
N VAL A 81 11.34 -34.02 11.21
CA VAL A 81 11.66 -34.17 12.64
C VAL A 81 10.63 -35.05 13.35
N LYS A 82 9.33 -34.80 13.13
CA LYS A 82 8.27 -35.61 13.74
C LYS A 82 8.23 -37.03 13.21
N ASP A 83 8.49 -37.22 11.91
CA ASP A 83 8.61 -38.55 11.31
C ASP A 83 9.76 -39.35 11.94
N LYS A 84 10.94 -38.73 12.05
CA LYS A 84 12.16 -39.40 12.53
C LYS A 84 12.20 -39.62 14.05
N TYR A 85 11.70 -38.68 14.85
CA TYR A 85 11.86 -38.69 16.30
C TYR A 85 10.55 -38.90 17.08
N GLY A 86 9.39 -38.84 16.42
CA GLY A 86 8.10 -39.13 17.03
C GLY A 86 7.84 -38.31 18.29
N ASN A 87 7.55 -38.98 19.40
CA ASN A 87 7.26 -38.36 20.70
C ASN A 87 8.50 -37.94 21.49
N ASN A 88 9.71 -38.31 21.02
CA ASN A 88 10.97 -37.95 21.67
C ASN A 88 11.41 -36.51 21.32
N ALA A 89 10.74 -35.85 20.37
CA ALA A 89 10.97 -34.47 20.01
C ALA A 89 9.74 -33.61 20.31
N LYS A 90 9.96 -32.45 20.91
CA LYS A 90 8.93 -31.44 21.20
C LYS A 90 9.37 -30.09 20.66
N LEU A 91 8.46 -29.38 20.00
CA LEU A 91 8.74 -28.04 19.49
C LEU A 91 8.81 -27.08 20.68
N GLY A 92 9.99 -26.49 20.92
CA GLY A 92 10.19 -25.53 22.01
C GLY A 92 9.84 -24.11 21.59
N TYR A 93 10.35 -23.69 20.45
CA TYR A 93 10.14 -22.36 19.87
C TYR A 93 10.41 -22.43 18.36
N MET A 94 9.81 -21.52 17.60
CA MET A 94 10.06 -21.39 16.18
C MET A 94 10.01 -19.90 15.83
N ASP A 95 11.16 -19.32 15.50
CA ASP A 95 11.24 -17.93 15.03
C ASP A 95 11.43 -17.88 13.52
N THR A 96 10.90 -16.83 12.90
CA THR A 96 10.94 -16.71 11.42
C THR A 96 12.18 -15.94 10.95
N ASP A 97 12.92 -15.31 11.85
CA ASP A 97 14.12 -14.50 11.60
C ASP A 97 15.36 -14.95 12.40
N SER A 98 15.32 -16.13 13.03
CA SER A 98 16.47 -16.79 13.67
C SER A 98 17.45 -17.40 12.68
#